data_AF-A0A258G4F8-F1
#
_entry.id   AF-A0A258G4F8-F1
#
_cell.length_a   1.000
_cell.length_b   1.000
_cell.length_c   1.000
_cell.angle_alpha   90.00
_cell.angle_beta   90.00
_cell.angle_gamma   90.00
#
_symmetry.space_group_name_H-M   'P 1'
#
loop_
_entity.id
_entity.type
_entity.pdbx_description
1 polymer ?
#
loop_
_entity_poly.entity_id
_entity_poly.type
_entity_poly.pdbx_seq_one_letter_code
_entity_poly.pdbx_strand_id
1 'polypeptide(L)'
;MEGTGVTWSGVFTSPFFAGQAAAVRAGLGYAVMPRAMVLPDLSVLLDWPELEEVEIALLGQARLSPAAAALAGFLEERVARR
;
A
#
# COMPACT_ATOMS: atom_id res chain seq x y z
N MET A 1 14.12 8.01 -2.88
CA MET A 1 15.55 7.94 -2.48
C MET A 1 16.42 8.07 -3.72
N GLU A 2 16.15 7.28 -4.77
CA GLU A 2 16.58 7.68 -6.12
C GLU A 2 16.09 9.11 -6.41
N GLY A 3 16.96 9.95 -6.97
CA GLY A 3 16.65 11.35 -7.26
C GLY A 3 16.78 12.33 -6.08
N THR A 4 16.87 11.87 -4.83
CA THR A 4 17.01 12.74 -3.64
C THR A 4 18.44 12.82 -3.10
N GLY A 5 19.40 12.13 -3.74
CA GLY A 5 20.79 12.05 -3.29
C GLY A 5 21.03 11.20 -2.04
N VAL A 6 19.99 10.52 -1.53
CA VAL A 6 20.08 9.63 -0.37
C VAL A 6 20.46 8.23 -0.85
N THR A 7 21.61 7.73 -0.39
CA THR A 7 22.08 6.38 -0.70
C THR A 7 21.15 5.33 -0.07
N TRP A 8 20.76 4.34 -0.85
CA TRP A 8 19.90 3.25 -0.41
C TRP A 8 20.28 1.94 -1.10
N SER A 9 19.86 0.81 -0.55
CA SER A 9 20.07 -0.51 -1.14
C SER A 9 18.85 -1.42 -0.92
N GLY A 10 18.56 -2.26 -1.92
CA GLY A 10 17.54 -3.29 -1.81
C GLY A 10 18.06 -4.49 -1.03
N VAL A 11 17.64 -4.64 0.22
CA VAL A 11 18.08 -5.73 1.12
C VAL A 11 17.19 -6.98 1.03
N PHE A 12 15.93 -6.81 0.61
CA PHE A 12 14.94 -7.88 0.51
C PHE A 12 13.82 -7.46 -0.46
N THR A 13 13.26 -8.41 -1.20
CA THR A 13 12.07 -8.18 -2.04
C THR A 13 11.06 -9.31 -1.85
N SER A 14 9.78 -8.95 -1.84
CA SER A 14 8.68 -9.91 -1.82
C SER A 14 7.49 -9.32 -2.57
N PRO A 15 6.78 -10.11 -3.40
CA PRO A 15 5.58 -9.64 -4.09
C PRO A 15 4.36 -9.55 -3.16
N PHE A 16 4.48 -9.96 -1.89
CA PHE A 16 3.37 -10.00 -0.95
C PHE A 16 3.60 -9.05 0.22
N PHE A 17 2.55 -8.33 0.60
CA PHE A 17 2.55 -7.45 1.77
C PHE A 17 3.02 -8.18 3.05
N ALA A 18 2.54 -9.40 3.28
CA ALA A 18 2.92 -10.19 4.46
C ALA A 18 4.43 -10.49 4.52
N GLY A 19 5.06 -10.74 3.36
CA GLY A 19 6.51 -10.97 3.29
C GLY A 19 7.31 -9.72 3.60
N GLN A 20 6.89 -8.57 3.07
CA GLN A 20 7.51 -7.28 3.37
C GLN A 20 7.38 -6.93 4.86
N ALA A 21 6.19 -7.09 5.44
CA ALA A 21 5.97 -6.83 6.86
C ALA A 21 6.81 -7.76 7.77
N ALA A 22 6.92 -9.05 7.42
CA ALA A 22 7.76 -9.99 8.15
C ALA A 22 9.25 -9.59 8.12
N ALA A 23 9.76 -9.12 6.97
CA ALA A 23 11.13 -8.65 6.84
C ALA A 23 11.41 -7.42 7.74
N VAL A 24 10.48 -6.46 7.78
CA VAL A 24 10.59 -5.29 8.66
C VAL A 24 10.59 -5.70 10.14
N ARG A 25 9.66 -6.60 10.54
CA ARG A 25 9.59 -7.13 11.91
C ARG A 25 10.87 -7.87 12.33
N ALA A 26 11.51 -8.56 11.39
CA ALA A 26 12.77 -9.24 11.62
C ALA A 26 14.00 -8.32 11.58
N GLY A 27 13.80 -7.00 11.37
CA GLY A 27 14.87 -6.01 11.40
C GLY A 27 15.75 -5.99 10.15
N LEU A 28 15.29 -6.55 9.03
CA LEU A 28 16.08 -6.56 7.79
C LEU A 28 16.26 -5.16 7.21
N GLY A 29 15.33 -4.24 7.49
CA GLY A 29 15.40 -2.86 7.02
C GLY A 29 14.04 -2.16 7.07
N TYR A 30 13.87 -1.17 6.19
CA TYR A 30 12.66 -0.36 6.07
C TYR A 30 11.86 -0.77 4.82
N ALA A 31 10.56 -0.48 4.83
CA ALA A 31 9.68 -0.71 3.69
C ALA A 31 8.74 0.47 3.47
N VAL A 32 8.39 0.70 2.20
CA VAL A 32 7.34 1.64 1.82
C VAL A 32 6.02 0.89 1.78
N MET A 33 4.98 1.45 2.42
CA MET A 33 3.65 0.88 2.47
C MET A 33 2.60 1.99 2.37
N PRO A 34 1.43 1.74 1.76
CA PRO A 34 0.29 2.64 1.88
C PRO A 34 -0.05 2.85 3.36
N ARG A 35 -0.33 4.09 3.76
CA ARG A 35 -0.55 4.46 5.18
C ARG A 35 -1.63 3.60 5.85
N ALA A 36 -2.71 3.30 5.14
CA ALA A 36 -3.81 2.46 5.63
C ALA A 36 -3.43 0.97 5.83
N MET A 37 -2.29 0.54 5.30
CA MET A 37 -1.78 -0.83 5.41
C MET A 37 -0.64 -0.97 6.42
N VAL A 38 -0.16 0.11 7.05
CA VAL A 38 0.88 -0.01 8.08
C VAL A 38 0.32 -0.79 9.28
N LEU A 39 1.02 -1.85 9.67
CA LEU A 39 0.60 -2.68 10.80
C LEU A 39 0.77 -1.92 12.13
N PRO A 40 -0.13 -2.10 13.12
CA PRO A 40 -0.09 -1.34 14.37
C PRO A 40 1.19 -1.49 15.20
N ASP A 41 1.92 -2.59 15.02
CA ASP A 41 3.17 -2.89 15.70
C ASP A 41 4.41 -2.36 14.96
N LEU A 42 4.22 -1.68 13.83
CA LEU A 42 5.28 -1.01 13.08
C LEU A 42 5.22 0.50 13.29
N SER A 43 6.39 1.14 13.25
CA SER A 43 6.52 2.59 13.36
C SER A 43 6.67 3.23 11.98
N VAL A 44 5.95 4.34 11.75
CA VAL A 44 6.10 5.17 10.56
C VAL A 44 7.24 6.16 10.78
N LEU A 45 8.14 6.29 9.81
CA LEU A 45 9.21 7.29 9.84
C LEU A 45 8.69 8.59 9.23
N LEU A 46 8.66 9.66 10.03
CA LEU A 46 8.06 10.94 9.65
C LEU A 46 9.06 11.91 8.98
N ASP A 47 10.35 11.81 9.33
CA ASP A 47 11.41 12.69 8.80
C ASP A 47 12.07 12.13 7.52
N TRP A 48 11.30 11.38 6.74
CA TRP A 48 11.76 10.76 5.49
C TRP A 48 11.16 11.50 4.29
N PRO A 49 11.77 11.40 3.09
CA PRO A 49 11.24 12.03 1.90
C PRO A 49 9.78 11.65 1.67
N GLU A 50 8.96 12.64 1.36
CA GLU A 50 7.57 12.42 0.99
C GLU A 50 7.49 11.60 -0.30
N LEU A 51 6.50 10.71 -0.34
CA LEU A 51 6.23 9.86 -1.49
C LEU A 51 4.91 10.30 -2.11
N GLU A 52 4.83 10.21 -3.43
CA GLU A 52 3.59 10.49 -4.15
C GLU A 52 2.46 9.56 -3.65
N GLU A 53 1.25 10.11 -3.61
CA GLU A 53 0.07 9.34 -3.21
C GLU A 53 -0.18 8.20 -4.19
N VAL A 54 -0.66 7.08 -3.63
CA VAL A 54 -1.09 5.91 -4.42
C VAL A 54 -2.60 5.76 -4.32
N GLU A 55 -3.24 5.59 -5.47
CA GLU A 55 -4.68 5.42 -5.56
C GLU A 55 -5.06 3.92 -5.65
N ILE A 56 -6.16 3.55 -4.99
CA ILE A 56 -6.80 2.24 -5.16
C ILE A 56 -8.03 2.44 -6.03
N ALA A 57 -8.02 1.86 -7.23
CA ALA A 57 -9.12 1.93 -8.17
C ALA A 57 -9.92 0.62 -8.24
N LEU A 58 -11.24 0.73 -8.36
CA LEU A 58 -12.11 -0.38 -8.71
C LEU A 58 -12.19 -0.49 -10.24
N LEU A 59 -11.70 -1.60 -10.79
CA LEU A 59 -11.73 -1.86 -12.23
C LEU A 59 -12.94 -2.73 -12.58
N GLY A 60 -13.78 -2.23 -13.48
CA GLY A 60 -14.96 -2.93 -13.98
C GLY A 60 -14.92 -3.18 -15.49
N GLN A 61 -15.80 -4.05 -15.97
CA GLN A 61 -16.06 -4.19 -17.41
C GLN A 61 -17.09 -3.16 -17.86
N ALA A 62 -17.11 -2.83 -19.17
CA ALA A 62 -18.05 -1.85 -19.73
C ALA A 62 -19.53 -2.19 -19.48
N ARG A 63 -19.88 -3.46 -19.27
CA ARG A 63 -21.21 -3.91 -18.86
C ARG A 63 -21.09 -4.86 -17.69
N LEU A 64 -21.66 -4.46 -16.55
CA LEU A 64 -21.73 -5.27 -15.33
C LEU A 64 -23.08 -5.98 -15.26
N SER A 65 -23.10 -7.17 -14.65
CA SER A 65 -24.35 -7.77 -14.21
C SER A 65 -24.96 -6.96 -13.06
N PRO A 66 -26.26 -7.07 -12.77
CA PRO A 66 -26.87 -6.38 -11.64
C PRO A 66 -26.18 -6.67 -10.31
N ALA A 67 -25.73 -7.92 -10.09
CA ALA A 67 -25.00 -8.30 -8.89
C ALA A 67 -23.61 -7.65 -8.81
N ALA A 68 -22.87 -7.59 -9.93
CA ALA A 68 -21.56 -6.95 -9.97
C ALA A 68 -21.66 -5.43 -9.79
N ALA A 69 -22.70 -4.78 -10.35
CA ALA A 69 -22.97 -3.36 -10.14
C ALA A 69 -23.32 -3.05 -8.67
N ALA A 70 -24.15 -3.88 -8.04
CA ALA A 70 -24.48 -3.73 -6.62
C ALA A 70 -23.23 -3.88 -5.73
N LEU A 71 -22.36 -4.85 -6.02
CA LEU A 71 -21.09 -5.02 -5.31
C LEU A 71 -20.16 -3.82 -5.53
N ALA A 72 -20.07 -3.29 -6.74
CA ALA A 72 -19.26 -2.11 -7.04
C ALA A 72 -19.70 -0.91 -6.19
N GLY A 73 -21.00 -0.59 -6.19
CA GLY A 73 -21.54 0.49 -5.36
C GLY A 73 -21.29 0.29 -3.86
N PHE A 74 -21.44 -0.95 -3.37
CA PHE A 74 -21.10 -1.28 -1.98
C PHE A 74 -19.62 -1.03 -1.66
N LEU A 75 -18.70 -1.42 -2.56
CA LEU A 75 -17.27 -1.21 -2.36
C LEU A 75 -16.90 0.27 -2.40
N GLU A 76 -17.46 1.04 -3.34
CA GLU A 76 -17.26 2.49 -3.46
C GLU A 76 -17.66 3.20 -2.16
N GLU A 77 -18.85 2.91 -1.62
CA GLU A 77 -19.30 3.49 -0.35
C GLU A 77 -18.42 3.12 0.84
N ARG A 78 -17.82 1.91 0.84
CA ARG A 78 -17.05 1.41 1.98
C ARG A 78 -15.60 1.88 1.96
N VAL A 79 -15.02 1.97 0.77
CA VAL A 79 -13.64 2.42 0.56
C VAL A 79 -13.53 3.93 0.73
N ALA A 80 -14.52 4.71 0.25
CA ALA A 80 -14.52 6.17 0.40
C ALA A 80 -14.68 6.69 1.84
N ARG A 81 -15.05 5.83 2.80
CA ARG A 81 -15.24 6.17 4.22
C ARG A 81 -14.03 5.83 5.11
N ARG A 82 -12.93 5.36 4.53
CA ARG A 82 -11.66 5.08 5.21
C ARG A 82 -10.65 6.18 4.94
#